data_AF-A0A060Z6Q6-F1
#
_entry.id   AF-A0A060Z6Q6-F1
#
_cell.length_a   1.000
_cell.length_b   1.000
_cell.length_c   1.000
_cell.angle_alpha   90.00
_cell.angle_beta   90.00
_cell.angle_gamma   90.00
#
_symmetry.space_group_name_H-M   'P 1'
#
loop_
_entity.id
_entity.type
_entity.pdbx_description
1 polymer ?
#
loop_
_entity_poly.entity_id
_entity_poly.type
_entity_poly.pdbx_seq_one_letter_code
_entity_poly.pdbx_strand_id
1 'polypeptide(L)' 'MYVIVLFDTQDLLNTLFQAFEHLQQLELIKSMDSSTAKIQKEYQLMKLLLDHSQIMEALQKYPQCPTDVKQWAMSAFG' A
#
# COMPACT_ATOMS: atom_id res chain seq x y z
N MET A 1 -24.35 -18.41 10.95
CA MET A 1 -24.15 -16.99 10.58
C MET A 1 -23.09 -16.38 11.50
N TYR A 2 -21.84 -16.85 11.40
CA TYR A 2 -20.70 -16.38 12.23
C TYR A 2 -19.42 -16.23 11.40
N VAL A 3 -19.52 -16.33 10.07
CA VAL A 3 -18.37 -16.33 9.17
C VAL A 3 -17.91 -14.90 8.81
N ILE A 4 -18.77 -13.89 9.00
CA ILE A 4 -18.44 -12.49 8.70
C ILE A 4 -17.78 -11.77 9.90
N VAL A 5 -17.94 -12.28 11.13
CA VAL A 5 -17.29 -11.70 12.33
C VAL A 5 -15.86 -12.25 12.53
N LEU A 6 -15.48 -13.31 11.79
CA LEU A 6 -14.17 -13.96 11.86
C LEU A 6 -13.20 -13.53 10.75
N PHE A 7 -13.50 -12.48 9.98
CA PHE A 7 -12.41 -11.68 9.42
C PHE A 7 -12.01 -10.73 10.53
N ASP A 8 -11.20 -11.26 11.45
CA ASP A 8 -10.67 -10.49 12.56
C ASP A 8 -9.96 -9.25 11.96
N THR A 9 -10.05 -8.10 12.62
CA THR A 9 -9.32 -6.89 12.21
C THR A 9 -7.83 -7.21 11.95
N GLN A 10 -7.30 -8.23 12.64
CA GLN A 10 -5.98 -8.79 12.43
C GLN A 10 -5.74 -9.40 11.04
N ASP A 11 -6.73 -10.07 10.41
CA ASP A 11 -6.58 -10.66 9.07
C ASP A 11 -6.51 -9.60 7.97
N LEU A 12 -7.30 -8.53 8.12
CA LEU A 12 -7.21 -7.35 7.24
C LEU A 12 -5.87 -6.64 7.41
N LEU A 13 -5.40 -6.48 8.66
CA LEU A 13 -4.11 -5.89 8.97
C LEU A 13 -2.95 -6.73 8.39
N ASN A 14 -3.02 -8.06 8.52
CA ASN A 14 -2.04 -8.98 7.94
C ASN A 14 -1.99 -8.86 6.41
N THR A 15 -3.14 -8.80 5.74
CA THR A 15 -3.21 -8.67 4.28
C THR A 15 -2.61 -7.35 3.80
N LEU A 16 -2.86 -6.26 4.53
CA LEU A 16 -2.26 -4.95 4.29
C LEU A 16 -0.73 -4.98 4.44
N PHE A 17 -0.22 -5.58 5.52
CA PHE A 17 1.22 -5.71 5.73
C PHE A 17 1.89 -6.55 4.64
N GLN A 18 1.26 -7.66 4.22
CA GLN A 18 1.78 -8.49 3.13
C GLN A 18 1.83 -7.74 1.79
N ALA A 19 0.79 -6.97 1.47
CA ALA A 19 0.79 -6.13 0.27
C ALA A 19 1.91 -5.09 0.32
N PHE A 20 2.14 -4.47 1.49
CA PHE A 20 3.20 -3.50 1.70
C PHE A 20 4.60 -4.12 1.58
N GLU A 21 4.84 -5.29 2.17
CA GLU A 21 6.11 -6.02 2.00
C GLU A 21 6.36 -6.39 0.53
N HIS A 22 5.30 -6.74 -0.22
CA HIS A 22 5.42 -7.00 -1.65
C HIS A 22 5.80 -5.73 -2.44
N LEU A 23 5.24 -4.56 -2.12
CA LEU A 23 5.66 -3.30 -2.75
C LEU A 23 7.15 -2.99 -2.50
N GLN A 24 7.67 -3.35 -1.32
CA GLN A 24 9.09 -3.20 -1.01
C GLN A 24 9.96 -4.17 -1.83
N GLN A 25 9.53 -5.42 -1.99
CA GLN A 25 10.22 -6.41 -2.83
C GLN A 25 10.28 -6.01 -4.30
N LEU A 26 9.25 -5.30 -4.78
CA LEU A 26 9.19 -4.74 -6.14
C LEU A 26 9.97 -3.43 -6.30
N GLU A 27 10.66 -2.97 -5.25
CA GLU A 27 11.41 -1.70 -5.22
C GLU A 27 10.53 -0.48 -5.56
N LEU A 28 9.22 -0.55 -5.31
CA LEU A 28 8.30 0.58 -5.48
C LEU A 28 8.33 1.52 -4.27
N ILE A 29 8.73 0.99 -3.11
CA ILE A 29 8.98 1.74 -1.87
C ILE A 29 10.32 1.33 -1.28
N LYS A 30 10.93 2.21 -0.48
CA LYS A 30 12.24 1.97 0.15
C LYS A 30 12.31 2.53 1.56
N SER A 31 12.98 1.81 2.46
CA SER A 31 13.30 2.32 3.81
C SER A 31 14.20 3.55 3.73
N MET A 32 13.86 4.62 4.44
CA MET A 32 14.70 5.81 4.56
C MET A 32 15.76 5.66 5.64
N ASP A 33 15.53 4.80 6.63
CA ASP A 33 16.42 4.65 7.78
C ASP A 33 17.26 3.38 7.68
N SER A 34 18.57 3.56 7.80
CA SER A 34 19.57 2.52 8.08
C SER A 34 20.09 2.63 9.52
N SER A 35 19.39 3.39 10.38
CA SER A 35 19.84 3.70 11.73
C SER A 35 19.74 2.46 12.62
N THR A 36 20.83 2.17 13.34
CA THR A 36 21.08 0.99 14.18
C THR A 36 20.15 0.84 15.40
N ALA A 37 19.16 1.71 15.56
CA ALA A 37 18.11 1.54 16.56
C ALA A 37 17.09 0.52 16.03
N LYS A 38 16.72 -0.47 16.84
CA LYS A 38 15.68 -1.44 16.49
C LYS A 38 14.32 -0.74 16.42
N ILE A 39 14.01 -0.10 15.29
CA ILE A 39 12.68 0.44 14.99
C ILE A 39 11.79 -0.75 14.60
N GLN A 40 10.56 -0.80 15.13
CA GLN A 40 9.62 -1.84 14.72
C GLN A 40 9.21 -1.60 13.26
N LYS A 41 9.06 -2.67 12.48
CA LYS A 41 8.79 -2.58 11.03
C LYS A 41 7.61 -1.67 10.67
N GLU A 42 6.58 -1.63 11.50
CA GLU A 42 5.38 -0.81 11.29
C GLU A 42 5.59 0.70 11.48
N TYR A 43 6.67 1.10 12.16
CA TYR A 43 7.04 2.50 12.40
C TYR A 43 8.25 2.95 11.57
N GLN A 44 8.71 2.12 10.64
CA GLN A 44 9.84 2.45 9.78
C GLN A 44 9.43 3.50 8.74
N LEU A 45 10.27 4.53 8.58
CA LEU A 45 10.03 5.55 7.57
C LEU A 45 10.30 4.96 6.17
N MET A 46 9.32 5.13 5.27
CA MET A 46 9.35 4.57 3.92
C MET A 46 9.17 5.69 2.90
N LYS A 47 9.94 5.62 1.83
CA LYS A 47 9.88 6.51 0.67
C LYS A 47 9.22 5.80 -0.50
N LEU A 48 8.21 6.43 -1.09
CA LEU A 48 7.67 6.01 -2.38
C LEU A 48 8.65 6.36 -3.49
N LEU A 49 8.97 5.38 -4.34
CA LEU A 49 9.90 5.53 -5.46
C LEU A 49 9.20 5.75 -6.81
N LEU A 50 7.87 5.83 -6.79
CA LEU A 50 7.04 6.12 -7.95
C LEU A 50 6.74 7.62 -8.05
N ASP A 51 6.76 8.12 -9.29
CA ASP A 51 6.22 9.44 -9.61
C ASP A 51 4.70 9.39 -9.73
N HIS A 52 4.05 10.51 -9.42
CA HIS A 52 2.60 10.69 -9.57
C HIS A 52 2.09 10.27 -10.96
N SER A 53 2.80 10.66 -12.03
CA SER A 53 2.45 10.32 -13.41
C SER A 53 2.37 8.80 -13.65
N GLN A 54 3.31 8.04 -13.08
CA GLN A 54 3.36 6.58 -13.20
C GLN A 54 2.16 5.92 -12.51
N ILE A 55 1.75 6.46 -11.35
CA ILE A 55 0.58 5.96 -10.61
C ILE A 55 -0.70 6.20 -11.42
N MET A 56 -0.85 7.41 -11.98
CA MET A 56 -2.03 7.75 -12.79
C MET A 56 -2.12 6.93 -14.07
N GLU A 57 -0.99 6.72 -14.75
CA GLU A 57 -0.95 5.87 -15.95
C GLU A 57 -1.29 4.41 -15.63
N ALA A 58 -0.75 3.88 -14.53
CA ALA A 58 -1.06 2.52 -14.07
C ALA A 58 -2.56 2.36 -13.75
N LEU A 59 -3.17 3.34 -13.07
CA LEU A 59 -4.62 3.33 -12.77
C LEU A 59 -5.49 3.34 -14.02
N GLN A 60 -5.06 4.03 -15.09
CA GLN A 60 -5.78 4.04 -16.37
C GLN A 60 -5.64 2.71 -17.11
N LYS A 61 -4.45 2.09 -17.07
CA LYS A 61 -4.16 0.82 -17.75
C LYS A 61 -4.67 -0.40 -16.99
N TYR A 62 -4.96 -0.29 -15.69
CA TYR A 62 -5.38 -1.42 -14.88
C TYR A 62 -6.78 -1.93 -15.29
N PRO A 63 -6.89 -3.19 -15.73
CA PRO A 63 -8.17 -3.75 -16.17
C PRO A 63 -9.14 -3.84 -14.99
N GLN A 64 -10.39 -3.44 -15.20
CA GLN A 64 -11.44 -3.46 -14.16
C GLN A 64 -11.11 -2.70 -12.87
N CYS A 65 -10.30 -1.63 -12.96
CA CYS A 65 -10.02 -0.79 -11.80
C CYS A 65 -11.33 -0.22 -11.20
N PRO A 66 -11.63 -0.48 -9.91
CA PRO A 66 -12.86 -0.03 -9.26
C PRO A 66 -13.03 1.48 -9.33
N THR A 67 -14.25 1.94 -9.61
CA THR A 67 -14.56 3.38 -9.73
C THR A 67 -14.19 4.15 -8.46
N ASP A 68 -14.46 3.58 -7.28
CA ASP A 68 -14.15 4.22 -5.99
C ASP A 68 -12.65 4.48 -5.82
N VAL A 69 -11.80 3.54 -6.26
CA VAL A 69 -10.34 3.67 -6.21
C VAL A 69 -9.86 4.77 -7.15
N LYS A 70 -10.45 4.86 -8.36
CA LYS A 70 -10.12 5.95 -9.31
C LYS A 70 -10.52 7.31 -8.75
N GLN A 71 -11.71 7.42 -8.17
CA GLN A 71 -12.21 8.66 -7.59
C GLN A 71 -11.35 9.09 -6.39
N TRP A 72 -10.97 8.15 -5.53
CA TRP A 72 -10.07 8.42 -4.42
C TRP A 72 -8.71 8.93 -4.91
N ALA A 73 -8.09 8.28 -5.90
CA ALA A 73 -6.83 8.74 -6.48
C ALA A 73 -6.97 10.16 -7.06
N MET A 74 -8.02 10.44 -7.83
CA MET A 74 -8.27 11.79 -8.37
C MET A 74 -8.46 12.84 -7.28
N SER A 75 -9.03 12.48 -6.12
CA SER A 75 -9.16 13.40 -4.99
C SER A 75 -7.85 13.62 -4.22
N ALA A 76 -6.97 12.62 -4.18
CA ALA A 76 -5.70 12.68 -3.47
C ALA A 76 -4.61 13.41 -4.27
N PHE A 77 -4.72 13.39 -5.60
CA PHE A 77 -3.76 14.01 -6.52
C PHE A 77 -4.30 15.22 -7.29
N GLY A 78 -5.55 15.61 -7.02
CA GLY A 78 -6.22 16.77 -7.63
C GLY A 78 -5.76 18.11 -7.09
#